data_AF-A0A9P6ZMR6-F1
#
_entry.id   AF-A0A9P6ZMR6-F1
#
_cell.length_a   1.000
_cell.length_b   1.000
_cell.length_c   1.000
_cell.angle_alpha   90.00
_cell.angle_beta   90.00
_cell.angle_gamma   90.00
#
_symmetry.space_group_name_H-M   'P 1'
#
loop_
_entity.id
_entity.type
_entity.pdbx_description
1 polymer ?
#
loop_
_entity_poly.entity_id
_entity_poly.type
_entity_poly.pdbx_seq_one_letter_code
_entity_poly.pdbx_strand_id
1 'polypeptide(L)'
;MPKKDTAPAIPDVHWSEDMTWSLLSEVEKDDNRLVLLGKREKKENTSGDSKITVFQWIGAVVLPESYKLNPTATGKAVKRKYDHLTRKYRQHGKRLRTTGEGIRGSDVEDWNYFGKSHGPQSDQATHGILQVTPEAC
;
A
#
# COMPACT_ATOMS: atom_id res chain seq x y z
N MET A 1 2.61 31.96 -31.73
CA MET A 1 2.61 31.60 -30.30
C MET A 1 3.85 30.76 -30.02
N PRO A 2 4.69 31.10 -29.02
CA PRO A 2 5.86 30.28 -28.72
C PRO A 2 5.40 28.91 -28.21
N LYS A 3 5.95 27.84 -28.79
CA LYS A 3 5.70 26.46 -28.36
C LYS A 3 6.22 26.31 -26.94
N LYS A 4 5.35 25.84 -26.03
CA LYS A 4 5.70 25.55 -24.65
C LYS A 4 6.75 24.43 -24.68
N ASP A 5 7.98 24.72 -24.27
CA ASP A 5 9.00 23.70 -24.11
C ASP A 5 8.46 22.64 -23.15
N THR A 6 8.17 21.46 -23.70
CA THR A 6 7.58 20.37 -22.93
C THR A 6 8.69 19.79 -22.11
N ALA A 7 8.66 20.04 -20.80
CA ALA A 7 9.63 19.51 -19.85
C ALA A 7 9.83 18.00 -20.08
N PRO A 8 11.06 17.48 -19.91
CA PRO A 8 11.38 16.09 -20.22
C PRO A 8 10.44 15.15 -19.48
N ALA A 9 9.76 14.28 -20.24
CA ALA A 9 8.86 13.28 -19.67
C ALA A 9 9.69 12.22 -18.94
N ILE A 10 9.21 11.80 -17.76
CA ILE A 10 9.76 10.62 -17.09
C ILE A 10 9.15 9.36 -17.71
N PRO A 11 9.88 8.22 -17.71
CA PRO A 11 9.29 6.93 -18.05
C PRO A 11 8.07 6.61 -17.17
N ASP A 12 7.17 5.77 -17.69
CA ASP A 12 6.07 5.27 -16.87
C ASP A 12 6.63 4.48 -15.68
N VAL A 13 6.06 4.71 -14.50
CA VAL A 13 6.61 4.17 -13.25
C VAL A 13 5.87 2.89 -12.90
N HIS A 14 6.57 1.76 -13.03
CA HIS A 14 6.10 0.49 -12.52
C HIS A 14 6.31 0.41 -10.99
N TRP A 15 5.24 0.60 -10.23
CA TRP A 15 5.29 0.59 -8.77
C TRP A 15 5.39 -0.82 -8.19
N SER A 16 6.54 -1.16 -7.62
CA SER A 16 6.67 -2.38 -6.81
C SER A 16 6.03 -2.22 -5.43
N GLU A 17 5.95 -3.33 -4.70
CA GLU A 17 5.53 -3.35 -3.30
C GLU A 17 6.51 -2.56 -2.42
N ASP A 18 7.82 -2.78 -2.56
CA ASP A 18 8.85 -2.06 -1.81
C ASP A 18 8.78 -0.55 -2.02
N MET A 19 8.57 -0.10 -3.25
CA MET A 19 8.40 1.32 -3.57
C MET A 19 7.13 1.90 -2.94
N THR A 20 6.08 1.08 -2.87
CA THR A 20 4.81 1.47 -2.23
C THR A 20 4.99 1.61 -0.72
N TRP A 21 5.68 0.67 -0.07
CA TRP A 21 6.01 0.75 1.35
C TRP A 21 6.98 1.89 1.67
N SER A 22 7.99 2.09 0.81
CA SER A 22 8.91 3.22 0.91
C SER A 22 8.16 4.55 0.85
N LEU A 23 7.25 4.72 -0.11
CA LEU A 23 6.36 5.90 -0.17
C LEU A 23 5.56 6.11 1.11
N LEU A 24 4.95 5.06 1.67
CA LEU A 24 4.17 5.16 2.90
C LEU A 24 5.06 5.60 4.08
N SER A 25 6.25 5.00 4.22
CA SER A 25 7.20 5.36 5.28
C SER A 25 7.63 6.82 5.21
N GLU A 26 7.88 7.35 4.00
CA GLU A 26 8.25 8.76 3.81
C GLU A 26 7.09 9.72 4.12
N VAL A 27 5.86 9.34 3.80
CA VAL A 27 4.66 10.14 4.11
C VAL A 27 4.38 10.18 5.61
N GLU A 28 4.76 9.15 6.36
CA GLU A 28 4.54 9.04 7.80
C GLU A 28 5.55 9.85 8.63
N LYS A 29 6.71 10.22 8.07
CA LYS A 29 7.67 11.11 8.73
C LYS A 29 7.01 12.41 9.16
N ASP A 30 7.27 12.84 10.39
CA ASP A 30 6.54 13.96 11.02
C ASP A 30 6.50 15.23 10.17
N ASP A 31 7.65 15.63 9.59
CA ASP A 31 7.76 16.82 8.73
C ASP A 31 6.86 16.74 7.49
N ASN A 32 6.90 15.60 6.79
CA ASN A 32 6.09 15.37 5.59
C ASN A 32 4.62 15.22 5.95
N ARG A 33 4.34 14.48 7.01
CA ARG A 33 2.99 14.17 7.50
C ARG A 33 2.24 15.45 7.87
N LEU A 34 2.90 16.36 8.59
CA LEU A 34 2.34 17.64 9.00
C LEU A 34 1.92 18.48 7.79
N VAL A 35 2.73 18.50 6.73
CA VAL A 35 2.42 19.21 5.48
C VAL A 35 1.30 18.51 4.69
N LEU A 36 1.35 17.19 4.57
CA LEU A 36 0.44 16.42 3.70
C LEU A 36 -0.95 16.25 4.30
N LEU A 37 -1.01 15.90 5.58
CA LEU A 37 -2.24 15.54 6.30
C LEU A 37 -2.72 16.64 7.25
N GLY A 38 -1.88 17.64 7.52
CA GLY A 38 -2.19 18.71 8.46
C GLY A 38 -1.94 18.33 9.91
N LYS A 39 -2.27 19.27 10.80
CA LYS A 39 -2.04 19.18 12.23
C LYS A 39 -2.92 18.13 12.89
N ARG A 40 -2.35 17.35 13.83
CA ARG A 40 -3.12 16.53 14.78
C ARG A 40 -3.53 17.34 15.99
N GLU A 41 -2.61 18.16 16.47
CA GLU A 41 -2.81 18.95 17.68
C GLU A 41 -2.89 20.44 17.35
N LYS A 42 -3.69 21.17 18.13
CA LYS A 42 -3.84 22.63 17.95
C LYS A 42 -2.52 23.40 18.14
N LYS A 43 -1.56 22.83 18.88
CA LYS A 43 -0.27 23.45 19.21
C LYS A 43 0.82 23.22 18.16
N GLU A 44 0.62 22.31 17.21
CA GLU A 44 1.59 22.08 16.13
C GLU A 44 1.69 23.34 15.26
N ASN A 45 2.91 23.74 14.88
CA ASN A 45 3.10 24.83 13.92
C ASN A 45 2.77 24.37 12.51
N THR A 46 2.35 25.28 11.63
CA THR A 46 2.17 24.93 10.22
C THR A 46 3.57 24.95 9.59
N SER A 47 3.98 23.87 8.92
CA SER A 47 5.20 23.91 8.12
C SER A 47 5.04 24.94 6.98
N GLY A 48 6.14 25.63 6.65
CA GLY A 48 6.19 26.57 5.53
C GLY A 48 6.29 25.88 4.17
N ASP A 49 6.51 24.57 4.14
CA ASP A 49 6.69 23.81 2.91
C ASP A 49 5.37 23.54 2.20
N SER A 50 5.42 23.57 0.87
CA SER A 50 4.28 23.20 0.04
C SER A 50 4.19 21.69 -0.10
N LYS A 51 2.97 21.16 -0.25
CA LYS A 51 2.74 19.75 -0.58
C LYS A 51 3.49 19.32 -1.85
N ILE A 52 3.66 20.23 -2.81
CA ILE A 52 4.38 19.96 -4.07
C ILE A 52 5.85 19.67 -3.76
N THR A 53 6.47 20.51 -2.94
CA THR A 53 7.86 20.35 -2.50
C THR A 53 8.07 19.03 -1.79
N VAL A 54 7.17 18.67 -0.86
CA VAL A 54 7.24 17.38 -0.15
C VAL A 54 7.17 16.21 -1.11
N PHE A 55 6.24 16.19 -2.07
CA PHE A 55 6.18 15.10 -3.04
C PHE A 55 7.40 15.02 -3.97
N GLN A 56 8.06 16.15 -4.26
CA GLN A 56 9.34 16.15 -4.98
C GLN A 56 10.44 15.50 -4.13
N TRP A 57 10.57 15.85 -2.86
CA TRP A 57 11.56 15.24 -1.95
C TRP A 57 11.33 13.74 -1.75
N ILE A 58 10.08 13.33 -1.54
CA ILE A 58 9.73 11.91 -1.49
C ILE A 58 10.09 11.23 -2.83
N GLY A 59 9.88 11.92 -3.96
CA GLY A 59 10.31 11.46 -5.27
C GLY A 59 11.82 11.25 -5.40
N ALA A 60 12.64 12.09 -4.77
CA ALA A 60 14.09 11.91 -4.74
C ALA A 60 14.52 10.64 -4.00
N VAL A 61 13.76 10.23 -2.99
CA VAL A 61 14.03 9.02 -2.20
C VAL A 61 13.49 7.75 -2.90
N VAL A 62 12.23 7.79 -3.33
CA VAL A 62 11.53 6.60 -3.85
C VAL A 62 11.84 6.33 -5.33
N LEU A 63 12.13 7.39 -6.10
CA LEU A 63 12.34 7.33 -7.55
C LEU A 63 13.60 8.14 -7.95
N PRO A 64 14.79 7.82 -7.42
CA PRO A 64 15.98 8.65 -7.60
C PRO A 64 16.36 8.84 -9.07
N GLU A 65 16.23 7.82 -9.91
CA GLU A 65 16.55 7.93 -11.34
C GLU A 65 15.57 8.83 -12.09
N SER A 66 14.26 8.70 -11.85
CA SER A 66 13.25 9.58 -12.44
C SER A 66 13.39 11.02 -11.93
N TYR A 67 13.77 11.19 -10.66
CA TYR A 67 13.98 12.49 -10.04
C TYR A 67 15.13 13.26 -10.71
N LYS A 68 16.25 12.58 -10.99
CA LYS A 68 17.38 13.18 -11.74
C LYS A 68 16.96 13.69 -13.12
N LEU A 69 16.02 13.01 -13.79
CA LEU A 69 15.51 13.41 -15.10
C LEU A 69 14.57 14.61 -15.00
N ASN A 70 13.57 14.52 -14.12
CA ASN A 70 12.61 15.60 -13.93
C ASN A 70 11.99 15.53 -12.51
N PRO A 71 12.44 16.39 -11.58
CA PRO A 71 11.92 16.46 -10.22
C PRO A 71 10.41 16.72 -10.17
N THR A 72 9.91 17.59 -11.05
CA THR A 72 8.50 17.99 -11.06
C THR A 72 7.60 16.89 -11.57
N ALA A 73 7.98 16.21 -12.65
CA ALA A 73 7.21 15.08 -13.16
C ALA A 73 7.24 13.89 -12.17
N THR A 74 8.37 13.67 -11.51
CA THR A 74 8.52 12.65 -10.47
C THR A 74 7.62 12.93 -9.27
N GLY A 75 7.63 14.15 -8.74
CA GLY A 75 6.72 14.53 -7.65
C GLY A 75 5.24 14.37 -8.03
N LYS A 76 4.87 14.64 -9.29
CA LYS A 76 3.51 14.37 -9.78
C LYS A 76 3.20 12.87 -9.81
N ALA A 77 4.13 12.01 -10.23
CA ALA A 77 3.94 10.56 -10.24
C ALA A 77 3.75 10.02 -8.82
N VAL A 78 4.59 10.46 -7.87
CA VAL A 78 4.46 10.11 -6.44
C VAL A 78 3.10 10.55 -5.90
N LYS A 79 2.69 11.79 -6.14
CA LYS A 79 1.38 12.30 -5.71
C LYS A 79 0.23 11.44 -6.26
N ARG A 80 0.26 11.06 -7.53
CA ARG A 80 -0.78 10.21 -8.15
C ARG A 80 -0.88 8.86 -7.44
N LYS A 81 0.25 8.22 -7.12
CA LYS A 81 0.27 6.96 -6.37
C LYS A 81 -0.29 7.14 -4.95
N TYR A 82 0.14 8.19 -4.25
CA TYR A 82 -0.37 8.53 -2.93
C TYR A 82 -1.90 8.74 -2.92
N ASP A 83 -2.42 9.52 -3.88
CA ASP A 83 -3.87 9.77 -4.01
C ASP A 83 -4.63 8.46 -4.30
N HIS A 84 -4.06 7.59 -5.12
CA HIS A 84 -4.62 6.26 -5.41
C HIS A 84 -4.72 5.40 -4.15
N LEU A 85 -3.64 5.31 -3.36
CA LEU A 85 -3.61 4.56 -2.10
C LEU A 85 -4.62 5.12 -1.10
N THR A 86 -4.66 6.46 -0.95
CA THR A 86 -5.62 7.14 -0.08
C THR A 86 -7.07 6.81 -0.47
N ARG A 87 -7.38 6.84 -1.77
CA ARG A 87 -8.72 6.51 -2.27
C ARG A 87 -9.08 5.04 -2.00
N LYS A 88 -8.17 4.11 -2.29
CA LYS A 88 -8.34 2.67 -2.02
C LYS A 88 -8.57 2.39 -0.54
N TYR A 89 -7.74 2.96 0.34
CA TYR A 89 -7.90 2.81 1.78
C TYR A 89 -9.26 3.32 2.27
N ARG A 90 -9.69 4.52 1.81
CA ARG A 90 -11.01 5.06 2.14
C ARG A 90 -12.15 4.16 1.67
N GLN A 91 -12.03 3.57 0.48
CA GLN A 91 -13.02 2.64 -0.05
C GLN A 91 -13.14 1.39 0.83
N HIS A 92 -12.01 0.79 1.20
CA HIS A 92 -11.99 -0.37 2.11
C HIS A 92 -12.54 -0.01 3.50
N GLY A 93 -12.14 1.12 4.06
CA GLY A 93 -12.64 1.59 5.35
C GLY A 93 -14.16 1.86 5.34
N LYS A 94 -14.70 2.41 4.25
CA LYS A 94 -16.16 2.60 4.10
C LYS A 94 -16.88 1.25 4.11
N ARG A 95 -16.38 0.28 3.34
CA ARG A 95 -16.98 -1.07 3.29
C ARG A 95 -17.02 -1.72 4.67
N LEU A 96 -15.91 -1.66 5.42
CA LEU A 96 -15.85 -2.23 6.77
C LEU A 96 -16.88 -1.60 7.71
N ARG A 97 -17.09 -0.28 7.63
CA ARG A 97 -18.12 0.42 8.41
C ARG A 97 -19.54 0.00 8.03
N THR A 98 -19.81 -0.26 6.74
CA THR A 98 -21.12 -0.69 6.25
C THR A 98 -21.46 -2.14 6.63
N THR A 99 -20.47 -3.04 6.69
CA THR A 99 -20.70 -4.45 7.09
C THR A 99 -21.06 -4.67 8.57
N GLY A 100 -21.09 -3.61 9.39
CA GLY A 100 -21.61 -3.65 10.76
C GLY A 100 -23.15 -3.68 10.85
N GLU A 101 -23.87 -3.44 9.75
CA GLU A 101 -25.36 -3.40 9.71
C GLU A 101 -26.01 -4.69 9.17
N GLY A 102 -25.22 -5.75 8.93
CA GLY A 102 -25.70 -7.00 8.33
C GLY A 102 -25.72 -6.96 6.80
N ILE A 103 -25.23 -8.04 6.19
CA ILE A 103 -25.15 -8.18 4.73
C ILE A 103 -26.57 -8.25 4.16
N ARG A 104 -27.03 -7.16 3.53
CA ARG A 104 -28.09 -7.22 2.52
C ARG A 104 -27.44 -7.04 1.14
N GLY A 105 -27.11 -8.19 0.56
CA GLY A 105 -27.17 -8.52 -0.88
C GLY A 105 -26.50 -7.62 -1.93
N SER A 106 -25.77 -8.28 -2.83
CA SER A 106 -25.28 -7.81 -4.13
C SER A 106 -24.10 -6.85 -4.08
N ASP A 107 -22.89 -7.40 -4.20
CA ASP A 107 -22.12 -7.31 -5.46
C ASP A 107 -20.95 -8.28 -5.35
N VAL A 108 -21.11 -9.41 -6.03
CA VAL A 108 -20.06 -10.39 -6.27
C VAL A 108 -19.19 -9.82 -7.38
N GLU A 109 -18.04 -9.27 -7.03
CA GLU A 109 -16.89 -9.26 -7.93
C GLU A 109 -15.62 -9.68 -7.19
N ASP A 110 -15.18 -10.87 -7.62
CA ASP A 110 -13.85 -11.48 -7.66
C ASP A 110 -12.92 -11.34 -6.44
N TRP A 111 -12.98 -12.36 -5.58
CA TRP A 111 -12.16 -12.55 -4.38
C TRP A 111 -11.14 -13.68 -4.52
N ASN A 112 -10.84 -14.16 -5.74
CA ASN A 112 -10.13 -15.43 -5.90
C ASN A 112 -8.62 -15.42 -5.62
N TYR A 113 -8.02 -14.35 -5.06
CA TYR A 113 -6.58 -14.31 -4.80
C TYR A 113 -6.16 -14.48 -3.32
N PHE A 114 -7.04 -14.28 -2.34
CA PHE A 114 -6.63 -14.32 -0.92
C PHE A 114 -7.11 -15.55 -0.12
N GLY A 115 -7.73 -16.53 -0.80
CA GLY A 115 -8.38 -17.68 -0.15
C GLY A 115 -7.64 -19.03 -0.23
N LYS A 116 -6.44 -19.13 -0.83
CA LYS A 116 -5.64 -20.37 -0.81
C LYS A 116 -4.49 -20.28 0.17
N SER A 117 -4.80 -20.01 1.43
CA SER A 117 -3.97 -20.49 2.54
C SER A 117 -4.17 -21.99 2.64
N HIS A 118 -3.27 -22.78 2.06
CA HIS A 118 -3.08 -24.16 2.50
C HIS A 118 -2.52 -24.10 3.93
N GLY A 119 -3.44 -24.05 4.90
CA GLY A 119 -3.11 -24.22 6.31
C GLY A 119 -2.60 -25.63 6.57
N PRO A 120 -1.66 -25.81 7.52
CA PRO A 120 -1.09 -27.12 7.82
C PRO A 120 -2.16 -28.01 8.45
N GLN A 121 -2.30 -29.23 7.93
CA GLN A 121 -3.16 -30.24 8.54
C GLN A 121 -2.38 -30.92 9.67
N SER A 122 -2.71 -30.55 10.91
CA SER A 122 -2.43 -31.25 12.16
C SER A 122 -3.78 -31.53 12.83
N ASP A 123 -4.10 -32.64 13.49
CA ASP A 123 -3.43 -33.90 13.81
C ASP A 123 -4.53 -34.81 14.45
N GLN A 124 -4.13 -36.05 14.77
CA GLN A 124 -4.64 -36.93 15.86
C GLN A 124 -5.80 -37.89 15.51
N ALA A 125 -5.90 -39.12 16.02
CA ALA A 125 -4.97 -40.08 16.64
C ALA A 125 -5.78 -41.39 16.89
N THR A 126 -5.11 -42.54 16.85
CA THR A 126 -5.34 -43.76 17.67
C THR A 126 -6.70 -44.46 17.68
N HIS A 127 -6.72 -45.71 17.20
CA HIS A 127 -7.19 -46.87 17.98
C HIS A 127 -6.30 -48.07 17.64
N GLY A 128 -5.53 -48.53 18.63
CA GLY A 128 -4.73 -49.74 18.53
C GLY A 128 -5.53 -50.97 18.93
N ILE A 129 -5.21 -52.12 18.34
CA ILE A 129 -5.25 -53.43 18.99
C ILE A 129 -4.00 -54.21 18.54
N LEU A 130 -3.26 -54.67 19.54
CA LEU A 130 -2.04 -55.46 19.45
C LEU A 130 -2.39 -56.97 19.42
N GLN A 131 -1.44 -57.76 18.91
CA GLN A 131 -1.25 -59.22 19.02
C GLN A 131 -1.96 -60.04 17.94
N VAL A 132 -1.36 -61.08 17.35
CA VAL A 132 -0.58 -62.18 17.94
C VAL A 132 0.36 -62.78 16.87
N THR A 133 1.62 -63.06 17.20
CA THR A 133 2.50 -64.00 16.49
C THR A 133 2.23 -65.44 16.96
N PRO A 134 2.55 -66.45 16.14
CA PRO A 134 3.39 -67.51 16.71
C PRO A 134 4.47 -68.06 15.76
N GLU A 135 5.67 -68.12 16.33
CA GLU A 135 6.69 -69.18 16.34
C GLU A 135 7.12 -69.99 15.08
N ALA A 136 8.43 -69.89 14.84
CA ALA A 136 9.43 -70.96 14.64
C ALA A 136 9.06 -72.27 13.92
N CYS A 137 9.75 -72.52 12.79
CA CYS A 137 10.66 -73.65 12.56
C CYS A 137 11.61 -73.32 11.41
#